data_AF-A0AA37WAF7-F1
#
_entry.id   AF-A0AA37WAF7-F1
#
_cell.length_a   1.000
_cell.length_b   1.000
_cell.length_c   1.000
_cell.angle_alpha   90.00
_cell.angle_beta   90.00
_cell.angle_gamma   90.00
#
_symmetry.space_group_name_H-M   'P 1'
#
loop_
_entity.id
_entity.type
_entity.pdbx_description
1 polymer ?
#
loop_
_entity_poly.entity_id
_entity_poly.type
_entity_poly.pdbx_seq_one_letter_code
_entity_poly.pdbx_strand_id
1 'polypeptide(L)'
;MTALASTGPTASPPPPLPASEGARSGIGPLSAEMLIVCLDPEDAMETLGSFLRTNNIVFDSAPESPNAIVGRITTVMQPLSPQPLALPSELEECSAALCTELQNMHRLKLVLTLGISAHIAVLGACGIPLSRLDFRPGEITYLPDGLLMADGCHFPTHPIPADILTQRRSALTELSPKIRAALRPTVCRFCA
;
A
#
# COMPACT_ATOMS: atom_id res chain seq x y z
N MET A 1 24.46 -63.86 25.34
CA MET A 1 23.30 -63.42 26.14
C MET A 1 23.81 -62.27 27.00
N THR A 2 23.45 -61.00 26.84
CA THR A 2 22.23 -60.37 26.32
C THR A 2 22.58 -58.90 26.01
N ALA A 3 22.24 -58.40 24.82
CA ALA A 3 22.37 -56.99 24.47
C ALA A 3 21.14 -56.23 24.98
N LEU A 4 21.34 -55.21 25.82
CA LEU A 4 20.28 -54.29 26.24
C LEU A 4 20.27 -53.09 25.29
N ALA A 5 19.25 -53.04 24.45
CA ALA A 5 18.92 -51.89 23.61
C ALA A 5 18.32 -50.78 24.48
N SER A 6 18.92 -49.59 24.44
CA SER A 6 18.35 -48.37 25.02
C SER A 6 17.44 -47.73 23.96
N THR A 7 16.14 -47.78 24.19
CA THR A 7 15.12 -47.08 23.40
C THR A 7 15.14 -45.60 23.78
N GLY A 8 15.59 -44.74 22.86
CA GLY A 8 15.41 -43.30 22.97
C GLY A 8 13.93 -42.90 22.81
N PRO A 9 13.45 -41.86 23.49
CA PRO A 9 12.07 -41.42 23.35
C PRO A 9 11.88 -40.73 21.98
N THR A 10 10.95 -41.26 21.19
CA THR A 10 10.43 -40.66 19.97
C THR A 10 9.75 -39.34 20.31
N ALA A 11 10.47 -38.23 20.16
CA ALA A 11 9.88 -36.90 20.19
C ALA A 11 8.94 -36.76 18.98
N SER A 12 7.63 -36.78 19.24
CA SER A 12 6.64 -36.43 18.23
C SER A 12 6.88 -34.99 17.79
N PRO A 13 6.84 -34.67 16.49
CA PRO A 13 6.92 -33.30 16.05
C PRO A 13 5.74 -32.51 16.65
N PRO A 14 5.96 -31.27 17.12
CA PRO A 14 4.86 -30.45 17.58
C PRO A 14 3.83 -30.28 16.45
N PRO A 15 2.53 -30.21 16.76
CA PRO A 15 1.53 -29.90 15.75
C PRO A 15 1.92 -28.56 15.08
N PRO A 16 1.69 -28.41 13.76
CA PRO A 16 1.90 -27.13 13.12
C PRO A 16 1.08 -26.11 13.90
N LEU A 17 1.78 -25.12 14.46
CA LEU A 17 1.16 -23.94 15.05
C LEU A 17 0.10 -23.45 14.05
N PRO A 18 -1.11 -23.08 14.50
CA PRO A 18 -2.10 -22.54 13.58
C PRO A 18 -1.40 -21.42 12.81
N ALA A 19 -1.43 -21.51 11.48
CA ALA A 19 -1.01 -20.42 10.62
C ALA A 19 -1.60 -19.18 11.25
N SER A 20 -0.74 -18.29 11.73
CA SER A 20 -1.22 -17.03 12.24
C SER A 20 -1.85 -16.36 11.03
N GLU A 21 -3.18 -16.46 10.94
CA GLU A 21 -4.04 -15.53 10.23
C GLU A 21 -3.87 -14.17 10.91
N GLY A 22 -2.65 -13.64 10.88
CA GLY A 22 -2.38 -12.22 10.96
C GLY A 22 -2.87 -11.67 9.64
N ALA A 23 -4.20 -11.62 9.50
CA ALA A 23 -4.87 -11.00 8.39
C ALA A 23 -4.30 -9.59 8.29
N ARG A 24 -3.38 -9.37 7.34
CA ARG A 24 -3.03 -8.04 6.83
C ARG A 24 -4.29 -7.52 6.14
N SER A 25 -5.26 -7.11 6.94
CA SER A 25 -6.46 -6.45 6.47
C SER A 25 -6.13 -4.98 6.44
N GLY A 26 -5.68 -4.50 5.27
CA GLY A 26 -5.77 -3.10 4.95
C GLY A 26 -7.16 -2.55 5.28
N ILE A 27 -7.24 -1.26 5.59
CA ILE A 27 -8.48 -0.61 5.98
C ILE A 27 -9.25 -0.26 4.71
N GLY A 28 -10.51 -0.69 4.64
CA GLY A 28 -11.43 -0.44 3.52
C GLY A 28 -11.73 -1.67 2.67
N PRO A 29 -12.64 -1.59 1.69
CA PRO A 29 -13.09 -2.76 0.94
C PRO A 29 -12.11 -3.18 -0.16
N LEU A 30 -12.08 -4.47 -0.50
CA LEU A 30 -11.35 -4.97 -1.68
C LEU A 30 -11.98 -4.49 -3.02
N SER A 31 -13.24 -4.04 -2.98
CA SER A 31 -13.90 -3.41 -4.12
C SER A 31 -13.47 -1.95 -4.36
N ALA A 32 -12.52 -1.43 -3.57
CA ALA A 32 -11.98 -0.09 -3.74
C ALA A 32 -11.32 0.08 -5.12
N GLU A 33 -11.40 1.30 -5.65
CA GLU A 33 -10.78 1.66 -6.93
C GLU A 33 -9.44 2.38 -6.76
N MET A 34 -9.13 2.80 -5.53
CA MET A 34 -7.87 3.40 -5.15
C MET A 34 -7.24 2.61 -4.00
N LEU A 35 -5.96 2.28 -4.11
CA LEU A 35 -5.16 1.69 -3.02
C LEU A 35 -4.11 2.69 -2.56
N ILE A 36 -3.97 2.88 -1.26
CA ILE A 36 -2.92 3.69 -0.64
C ILE A 36 -1.96 2.73 0.04
N VAL A 37 -0.68 2.80 -0.33
CA VAL A 37 0.37 1.94 0.19
C VAL A 37 1.33 2.79 1.01
N CYS A 38 1.47 2.48 2.29
CA CYS A 38 2.28 3.26 3.23
C CYS A 38 3.10 2.35 4.17
N LEU A 39 3.95 2.96 4.99
CA LEU A 39 4.69 2.23 6.04
C LEU A 39 3.87 2.18 7.33
N ASP A 40 3.28 3.31 7.70
CA ASP A 40 2.41 3.43 8.87
C ASP A 40 1.03 3.95 8.44
N PRO A 41 -0.04 3.14 8.55
CA PRO A 41 -1.38 3.56 8.15
C PRO A 41 -2.03 4.55 9.11
N GLU A 42 -1.72 4.49 10.42
CA GLU A 42 -2.33 5.38 11.42
C GLU A 42 -1.83 6.81 11.21
N ASP A 43 -0.50 6.97 11.12
CA ASP A 43 0.13 8.27 10.85
C ASP A 43 -0.23 8.80 9.46
N ALA A 44 -0.33 7.91 8.48
CA ALA A 44 -0.75 8.29 7.13
C ALA A 44 -2.19 8.82 7.13
N MET A 45 -3.12 8.18 7.84
CA MET A 45 -4.51 8.65 7.90
C MET A 45 -4.63 10.04 8.53
N GLU A 46 -3.91 10.29 9.62
CA GLU A 46 -3.87 11.63 10.25
C GLU A 46 -3.31 12.66 9.28
N THR A 47 -2.16 12.37 8.67
CA THR A 47 -1.45 13.34 7.82
C THR A 47 -2.18 13.60 6.51
N LEU A 48 -2.78 12.55 5.92
CA LEU A 48 -3.56 12.63 4.69
C LEU A 48 -4.98 13.16 4.91
N GLY A 49 -5.43 13.40 6.16
CA GLY A 49 -6.83 13.74 6.44
C GLY A 49 -7.39 14.92 5.62
N SER A 50 -6.58 15.95 5.35
CA SER A 50 -6.98 17.06 4.46
C SER A 50 -7.12 16.62 3.00
N PHE A 51 -6.17 15.81 2.51
CA PHE A 51 -6.17 15.26 1.16
C PHE A 51 -7.35 14.31 0.93
N LEU A 52 -7.62 13.41 1.88
CA LEU A 52 -8.75 12.47 1.82
C LEU A 52 -10.07 13.21 1.75
N ARG A 53 -10.29 14.21 2.61
CA ARG A 53 -11.50 15.05 2.59
C ARG A 53 -11.63 15.83 1.28
N THR A 54 -10.56 16.46 0.80
CA THR A 54 -10.58 17.28 -0.43
C THR A 54 -10.95 16.45 -1.66
N ASN A 55 -10.45 15.21 -1.73
CA ASN A 55 -10.72 14.29 -2.84
C ASN A 55 -11.96 13.42 -2.61
N ASN A 56 -12.67 13.58 -1.49
CA ASN A 56 -13.81 12.75 -1.09
C ASN A 56 -13.46 11.24 -1.11
N ILE A 57 -12.26 10.90 -0.62
CA ILE A 57 -11.80 9.52 -0.51
C ILE A 57 -12.35 8.92 0.78
N VAL A 58 -13.04 7.80 0.66
CA VAL A 58 -13.68 7.09 1.78
C VAL A 58 -13.23 5.64 1.78
N PHE A 59 -13.09 5.06 2.98
CA PHE A 59 -12.71 3.65 3.15
C PHE A 59 -13.92 2.74 3.43
N ASP A 60 -15.13 3.19 3.07
CA ASP A 60 -16.35 2.40 3.21
C ASP A 60 -16.75 1.76 1.87
N SER A 61 -17.31 0.56 1.94
CA SER A 61 -17.96 -0.15 0.84
C SER A 61 -19.18 0.57 0.27
N ALA A 62 -19.86 1.39 1.08
CA ALA A 62 -21.05 2.13 0.70
C ALA A 62 -20.82 3.65 0.76
N PRO A 63 -20.20 4.26 -0.26
CA PRO A 63 -20.01 5.70 -0.28
C PRO A 63 -21.34 6.45 -0.29
N GLU A 64 -21.53 7.40 0.63
CA GLU A 64 -22.75 8.23 0.69
C GLU A 64 -22.87 9.19 -0.50
N SER A 65 -21.75 9.50 -1.17
CA SER A 65 -21.71 10.41 -2.31
C SER A 65 -21.32 9.67 -3.59
N PRO A 66 -22.04 9.87 -4.71
CA PRO A 66 -21.68 9.27 -6.00
C PRO A 66 -20.33 9.78 -6.56
N ASN A 67 -19.83 10.90 -6.03
CA ASN A 67 -18.53 11.46 -6.40
C ASN A 67 -17.41 11.09 -5.39
N ALA A 68 -17.69 10.20 -4.44
CA ALA A 68 -16.66 9.69 -3.55
C ALA A 68 -15.76 8.69 -4.30
N ILE A 69 -14.50 8.67 -3.90
CA ILE A 69 -13.52 7.68 -4.34
C ILE A 69 -13.43 6.63 -3.24
N VAL A 70 -13.72 5.38 -3.57
CA VAL A 70 -13.57 4.30 -2.60
C VAL A 70 -12.11 3.89 -2.55
N GLY A 71 -11.47 4.18 -1.42
CA GLY A 71 -10.09 3.88 -1.12
C GLY A 71 -9.94 2.64 -0.24
N ARG A 72 -8.76 2.04 -0.31
CA ARG A 72 -8.23 1.07 0.66
C ARG A 72 -6.83 1.51 1.04
N ILE A 73 -6.43 1.35 2.30
CA ILE A 73 -5.07 1.65 2.75
C ILE A 73 -4.41 0.39 3.32
N THR A 74 -3.19 0.10 2.90
CA THR A 74 -2.42 -1.08 3.31
C THR A 74 -0.98 -0.68 3.67
N THR A 75 -0.33 -1.51 4.47
CA THR A 75 1.06 -1.29 4.89
C THR A 75 2.03 -2.28 4.26
N VAL A 76 3.25 -1.82 3.98
CA VAL A 76 4.39 -2.64 3.51
C VAL A 76 5.42 -2.90 4.61
N MET A 77 5.02 -2.81 5.88
CA MET A 77 5.84 -3.21 7.03
C MET A 77 5.09 -4.24 7.90
N GLN A 78 5.85 -5.16 8.49
CA GLN A 78 5.33 -6.01 9.56
C GLN A 78 5.24 -5.18 10.86
N PRO A 79 4.11 -5.19 11.58
CA PRO A 79 3.93 -4.43 12.83
C PRO A 79 4.78 -4.94 14.03
N LEU A 80 5.87 -5.67 13.80
CA LEU A 80 6.63 -6.36 14.84
C LEU A 80 8.16 -6.23 14.71
N SER A 81 8.71 -5.52 13.72
CA SER A 81 10.16 -5.37 13.61
C SER A 81 10.64 -4.14 14.40
N PRO A 82 11.39 -4.30 15.52
CA PRO A 82 11.99 -3.18 16.25
C PRO A 82 13.15 -2.52 15.48
N GLN A 83 13.47 -3.00 14.27
CA GLN A 83 14.41 -2.32 13.38
C GLN A 83 13.67 -1.34 12.45
N PRO A 84 14.06 -0.05 12.42
CA PRO A 84 13.41 0.97 11.57
C PRO A 84 13.61 0.79 10.05
N LEU A 85 14.33 -0.26 9.62
CA LEU A 85 14.72 -0.49 8.24
C LEU A 85 14.20 -1.85 7.82
N ALA A 86 13.23 -1.86 6.90
CA ALA A 86 12.78 -3.07 6.25
C ALA A 86 13.97 -3.78 5.60
N LEU A 87 14.24 -5.01 6.02
CA LEU A 87 15.26 -5.84 5.37
C LEU A 87 14.79 -6.22 3.95
N PRO A 88 15.69 -6.45 2.99
CA PRO A 88 15.31 -6.84 1.63
C PRO A 88 14.34 -8.05 1.58
N SER A 89 14.53 -9.03 2.46
CA SER A 89 13.64 -10.19 2.60
C SER A 89 12.24 -9.83 3.12
N GLU A 90 12.14 -8.89 4.06
CA GLU A 90 10.85 -8.42 4.56
C GLU A 90 10.08 -7.67 3.48
N LEU A 91 10.79 -6.92 2.63
CA LEU A 91 10.20 -6.22 1.50
C LEU A 91 9.69 -7.20 0.43
N GLU A 92 10.42 -8.29 0.17
CA GLU A 92 9.97 -9.38 -0.70
C GLU A 92 8.68 -10.03 -0.17
N GLU A 93 8.63 -10.41 1.11
CA GLU A 93 7.42 -10.96 1.74
C GLU A 93 6.24 -9.99 1.72
N CYS A 94 6.49 -8.70 1.96
CA CYS A 94 5.46 -7.67 1.88
C CYS A 94 4.99 -7.47 0.43
N SER A 95 5.89 -7.53 -0.55
CA SER A 95 5.53 -7.44 -1.97
C SER A 95 4.69 -8.64 -2.43
N ALA A 96 4.94 -9.85 -1.91
CA ALA A 96 4.13 -11.03 -2.22
C ALA A 96 2.70 -10.91 -1.66
N ALA A 97 2.58 -10.41 -0.43
CA ALA A 97 1.28 -10.13 0.16
C ALA A 97 0.55 -9.01 -0.58
N LEU A 98 1.26 -7.94 -0.94
CA LEU A 98 0.73 -6.83 -1.73
C LEU A 98 0.31 -7.30 -3.13
N CYS A 99 1.04 -8.23 -3.75
CA CYS A 99 0.66 -8.84 -5.02
C CYS A 99 -0.70 -9.56 -4.91
N THR A 100 -0.87 -10.34 -3.83
CA THR A 100 -2.15 -11.00 -3.54
C THR A 100 -3.27 -9.99 -3.32
N GLU A 101 -2.99 -8.90 -2.62
CA GLU A 101 -3.96 -7.83 -2.39
C GLU A 101 -4.36 -7.12 -3.69
N LEU A 102 -3.41 -6.71 -4.53
CA LEU A 102 -3.64 -6.11 -5.84
C LEU A 102 -4.48 -7.03 -6.73
N GLN A 103 -4.19 -8.33 -6.75
CA GLN A 103 -4.93 -9.32 -7.53
C GLN A 103 -6.39 -9.48 -7.09
N ASN A 104 -6.66 -9.33 -5.79
CA ASN A 104 -8.02 -9.40 -5.23
C ASN A 104 -8.82 -8.10 -5.43
N MET A 105 -8.15 -6.99 -5.78
CA MET A 105 -8.79 -5.70 -6.02
C MET A 105 -9.17 -5.50 -7.49
N HIS A 106 -10.16 -6.25 -7.98
CA HIS A 106 -10.57 -6.23 -9.40
C HIS A 106 -11.09 -4.89 -9.92
N ARG A 107 -11.40 -3.93 -9.05
CA ARG A 107 -11.87 -2.58 -9.42
C ARG A 107 -10.79 -1.52 -9.29
N LEU A 108 -9.57 -1.92 -8.93
CA LEU A 108 -8.44 -1.03 -8.74
C LEU A 108 -8.07 -0.34 -10.05
N LYS A 109 -7.92 0.98 -9.97
CA LYS A 109 -7.51 1.84 -11.08
C LYS A 109 -6.27 2.66 -10.75
N LEU A 110 -6.06 2.98 -9.46
CA LEU A 110 -4.95 3.80 -9.02
C LEU A 110 -4.35 3.32 -7.71
N VAL A 111 -3.02 3.29 -7.64
CA VAL A 111 -2.23 3.05 -6.43
C VAL A 111 -1.49 4.33 -6.07
N LEU A 112 -1.69 4.83 -4.86
CA LEU A 112 -0.91 5.92 -4.27
C LEU A 112 0.17 5.32 -3.37
N THR A 113 1.43 5.50 -3.75
CA THR A 113 2.58 5.04 -2.97
C THR A 113 3.05 6.19 -2.06
N LEU A 114 3.29 5.94 -0.78
CA LEU A 114 3.82 6.96 0.14
C LEU A 114 5.30 6.69 0.43
N GLY A 115 6.16 7.25 -0.42
CA GLY A 115 7.61 7.13 -0.34
C GLY A 115 8.20 5.97 -1.14
N ILE A 116 9.53 5.93 -1.16
CA ILE A 116 10.33 5.01 -1.98
C ILE A 116 10.08 3.55 -1.60
N SER A 117 9.98 3.22 -0.30
CA SER A 117 9.75 1.83 0.13
C SER A 117 8.41 1.29 -0.38
N ALA A 118 7.34 2.09 -0.30
CA ALA A 118 6.02 1.73 -0.83
C ALA A 118 6.06 1.61 -2.36
N HIS A 119 6.76 2.52 -3.03
CA HIS A 119 6.96 2.46 -4.49
C HIS A 119 7.68 1.17 -4.92
N ILE A 120 8.80 0.82 -4.28
CA ILE A 120 9.54 -0.41 -4.56
C ILE A 120 8.66 -1.64 -4.32
N ALA A 121 7.91 -1.68 -3.22
CA ALA A 121 7.01 -2.78 -2.90
C ALA A 121 5.93 -2.97 -3.96
N VAL A 122 5.32 -1.87 -4.44
CA VAL A 122 4.30 -1.91 -5.51
C VAL A 122 4.91 -2.37 -6.83
N LEU A 123 6.09 -1.85 -7.22
CA LEU A 123 6.77 -2.33 -8.42
C LEU A 123 7.10 -3.82 -8.34
N GLY A 124 7.59 -4.29 -7.19
CA GLY A 124 7.83 -5.71 -6.94
C GLY A 124 6.56 -6.55 -7.04
N ALA A 125 5.45 -6.08 -6.45
CA ALA A 125 4.15 -6.75 -6.50
C ALA A 125 3.56 -6.81 -7.92
N CYS A 126 3.83 -5.80 -8.75
CA CYS A 126 3.45 -5.78 -10.17
C CYS A 126 4.45 -6.52 -11.07
N GLY A 127 5.57 -7.03 -10.54
CA GLY A 127 6.63 -7.67 -11.32
C GLY A 127 7.40 -6.71 -12.24
N ILE A 128 7.41 -5.41 -11.93
CA ILE A 128 8.08 -4.36 -12.71
C ILE A 128 9.49 -4.13 -12.15
N PRO A 129 10.55 -4.23 -12.97
CA PRO A 129 11.91 -3.92 -12.54
C PRO A 129 12.06 -2.44 -12.14
N LEU A 130 12.76 -2.17 -11.03
CA LEU A 130 13.01 -0.81 -10.54
C LEU A 130 13.72 0.09 -11.56
N SER A 131 14.50 -0.47 -12.47
CA SER A 131 15.18 0.28 -13.54
C SER A 131 14.24 0.84 -14.60
N ARG A 132 12.96 0.41 -14.63
CA ARG A 132 11.99 0.88 -15.61
C ARG A 132 11.21 2.10 -15.16
N LEU A 133 11.04 2.28 -13.85
CA LEU A 133 10.20 3.32 -13.27
C LEU A 133 10.90 3.91 -12.05
N ASP A 134 11.32 5.17 -12.16
CA ASP A 134 11.86 5.92 -11.04
C ASP A 134 10.73 6.45 -10.15
N PHE A 135 11.03 6.62 -8.87
CA PHE A 135 10.14 7.30 -7.93
C PHE A 135 10.09 8.81 -8.23
N ARG A 136 8.89 9.32 -8.54
CA ARG A 136 8.68 10.72 -8.95
C ARG A 136 7.53 11.38 -8.18
N PRO A 137 7.81 11.96 -7.00
CA PRO A 137 6.80 12.63 -6.20
C PRO A 137 6.01 13.66 -7.01
N GLY A 138 4.67 13.60 -6.95
CA GLY A 138 3.82 14.55 -7.65
C GLY A 138 3.42 14.14 -9.07
N GLU A 139 3.91 13.01 -9.57
CA GLU A 139 3.56 12.46 -10.89
C GLU A 139 2.64 11.24 -10.80
N ILE A 140 1.90 11.00 -11.90
CA ILE A 140 1.13 9.78 -12.11
C ILE A 140 1.75 9.05 -13.30
N THR A 141 2.13 7.81 -13.06
CA THR A 141 2.73 6.91 -14.04
C THR A 141 1.69 5.88 -14.47
N TYR A 142 1.60 5.62 -15.77
CA TYR A 142 0.78 4.54 -16.32
C TYR A 142 1.58 3.25 -16.31
N LEU A 143 1.07 2.23 -15.63
CA LEU A 143 1.63 0.89 -15.64
C LEU A 143 1.16 0.11 -16.89
N PRO A 144 1.90 -0.92 -17.32
CA PRO A 144 1.62 -1.65 -18.56
C PRO A 144 0.26 -2.37 -18.60
N ASP A 145 -0.32 -2.65 -17.44
CA ASP A 145 -1.63 -3.29 -17.24
C ASP A 145 -2.79 -2.29 -17.25
N GLY A 146 -2.51 -0.99 -17.41
CA GLY A 146 -3.50 0.09 -17.33
C GLY A 146 -3.74 0.61 -15.91
N LEU A 147 -3.04 0.08 -14.90
CA LEU A 147 -3.06 0.59 -13.54
C LEU A 147 -2.31 1.93 -13.47
N LEU A 148 -2.83 2.88 -12.69
CA LEU A 148 -2.14 4.15 -12.44
C LEU A 148 -1.36 4.07 -11.14
N MET A 149 -0.15 4.59 -11.14
CA MET A 149 0.67 4.70 -9.95
C MET A 149 0.99 6.17 -9.68
N ALA A 150 0.53 6.70 -8.56
CA ALA A 150 0.82 8.04 -8.09
C ALA A 150 1.87 7.97 -6.98
N ASP A 151 2.94 8.73 -7.11
CA ASP A 151 4.01 8.75 -6.11
C ASP A 151 3.82 9.94 -5.17
N GLY A 152 3.52 9.65 -3.91
CA GLY A 152 3.40 10.60 -2.81
C GLY A 152 4.64 10.60 -1.92
N CYS A 153 4.89 11.71 -1.24
CA CYS A 153 5.93 11.77 -0.23
C CYS A 153 5.55 10.95 1.02
N HIS A 154 6.53 10.31 1.64
CA HIS A 154 6.34 9.68 2.95
C HIS A 154 6.22 10.74 4.06
N PHE A 155 5.44 10.44 5.09
CA PHE A 155 5.28 11.27 6.29
C PHE A 155 5.74 10.45 7.49
N PRO A 156 6.97 10.68 7.98
CA PRO A 156 7.48 9.96 9.13
C PRO A 156 6.86 10.47 10.43
N THR A 157 6.76 9.58 11.40
CA THR A 157 6.31 9.87 12.78
C THR A 157 7.30 10.78 13.53
N HIS A 158 8.58 10.76 13.15
CA HIS A 158 9.59 11.62 13.77
C HIS A 158 9.49 13.06 13.27
N PRO A 159 9.75 14.07 14.12
CA PRO A 159 9.73 15.46 13.71
C PRO A 159 10.69 15.69 12.53
N ILE A 160 10.19 16.33 11.48
CA ILE A 160 11.02 16.84 10.39
C ILE A 160 10.82 18.36 10.27
N PRO A 161 11.74 19.10 9.64
CA PRO A 161 11.61 20.54 9.49
C PRO A 161 10.29 20.94 8.85
N ALA A 162 9.66 22.01 9.37
CA ALA A 162 8.35 22.48 8.93
C ALA A 162 8.30 22.79 7.42
N ASP A 163 9.39 23.31 6.86
CA ASP A 163 9.51 23.59 5.43
C ASP A 163 9.42 22.31 4.59
N ILE A 164 10.03 21.22 5.06
CA ILE A 164 9.98 19.91 4.39
C ILE A 164 8.56 19.32 4.47
N LEU A 165 7.89 19.40 5.62
CA LEU A 165 6.48 18.97 5.73
C LEU A 165 5.57 19.78 4.80
N THR A 166 5.79 21.09 4.74
CA THR A 166 5.02 22.00 3.87
C THR A 166 5.24 21.64 2.40
N GLN A 167 6.48 21.41 1.99
CA GLN A 167 6.81 20.96 0.64
C GLN A 167 6.15 19.62 0.29
N ARG A 168 6.20 18.63 1.21
CA ARG A 168 5.55 17.32 1.02
C ARG A 168 4.03 17.43 0.90
N ARG A 169 3.41 18.30 1.71
CA ARG A 169 1.97 18.61 1.61
C ARG A 169 1.61 19.30 0.30
N SER A 170 2.46 20.21 -0.20
CA SER A 170 2.25 20.88 -1.48
C SER A 170 2.25 19.86 -2.63
N ALA A 171 3.24 18.96 -2.68
CA ALA A 171 3.32 17.91 -3.70
C ALA A 171 2.07 16.99 -3.68
N LEU A 172 1.58 16.64 -2.49
CA LEU A 172 0.34 15.87 -2.33
C LEU A 172 -0.90 16.66 -2.80
N THR A 173 -0.91 17.97 -2.57
CA THR A 173 -1.99 18.85 -3.02
C THR A 173 -2.01 18.94 -4.55
N GLU A 174 -0.85 19.00 -5.20
CA GLU A 174 -0.74 18.98 -6.67
C GLU A 174 -1.20 17.65 -7.29
N LEU A 175 -1.09 16.53 -6.57
CA LEU A 175 -1.62 15.24 -7.01
C LEU A 175 -3.13 15.17 -6.96
N SER A 176 -3.78 15.91 -6.06
CA SER A 176 -5.24 15.87 -5.87
C SER A 176 -6.04 16.03 -7.18
N PRO A 177 -5.85 17.10 -7.98
CA PRO A 177 -6.59 17.26 -9.23
C PRO A 177 -6.24 16.18 -10.25
N LYS A 178 -4.98 15.69 -10.29
CA LYS A 178 -4.55 14.64 -11.22
C LYS A 178 -5.22 13.31 -10.90
N ILE A 179 -5.23 12.90 -9.63
CA ILE A 179 -5.88 11.68 -9.14
C ILE A 179 -7.37 11.73 -9.41
N ARG A 180 -8.00 12.88 -9.15
CA ARG A 180 -9.43 13.06 -9.40
C ARG A 180 -9.77 12.99 -10.89
N ALA A 181 -9.01 13.68 -11.75
CA ALA A 181 -9.21 13.61 -13.19
C ALA A 181 -9.01 12.20 -13.75
N ALA A 182 -8.07 11.44 -13.18
CA ALA A 182 -7.81 10.06 -13.56
C ALA A 182 -8.95 9.10 -13.17
N LEU A 183 -9.47 9.20 -11.94
CA LEU A 183 -10.51 8.29 -11.44
C LEU A 183 -11.93 8.71 -11.81
N ARG A 184 -12.13 10.01 -12.03
CA ARG A 184 -13.40 10.64 -12.41
C ARG A 184 -13.14 11.61 -13.55
N PRO A 185 -12.83 11.11 -14.76
CA PRO A 185 -12.70 11.97 -15.91
C PRO A 185 -14.05 12.67 -16.12
N THR A 186 -14.07 13.98 -15.94
CA THR A 186 -15.18 14.79 -16.42
C THR A 186 -15.22 14.58 -17.93
N VAL A 187 -16.22 13.81 -18.39
CA VAL A 187 -16.52 13.68 -19.81
C VAL A 187 -16.68 15.09 -20.35
N CYS A 188 -15.67 15.58 -21.08
CA CYS A 188 -15.80 16.80 -21.83
C CYS A 188 -16.83 16.48 -22.92
N ARG A 189 -18.09 16.82 -22.67
CA ARG A 189 -19.25 16.52 -23.52
C ARG A 189 -19.31 17.38 -24.79
N PHE A 190 -18.14 17.81 -25.28
CA PHE A 190 -17.97 18.68 -26.44
C PHE A 190 -16.90 18.08 -27.36
N CYS A 191 -17.30 17.08 -28.13
CA CYS A 191 -16.73 16.68 -29.42
C CYS A 191 -17.76 15.75 -30.08
N ALA A 192 -18.85 16.35 -30.56
CA ALA A 192 -19.79 15.75 -31.50
C ALA A 192 -20.18 16.82 -32.51
#